data_AF-W4UQS7-F1
#
_entry.id   AF-W4UQS7-F1
#
_cell.length_a   1.000
_cell.length_b   1.000
_cell.length_c   1.000
_cell.angle_alpha   90.00
_cell.angle_beta   90.00
_cell.angle_gamma   90.00
#
_symmetry.space_group_name_H-M   'P 1'
#
loop_
_entity.id
_entity.type
_entity.pdbx_description
1 polymer ?
#
loop_
_entity_poly.entity_id
_entity_poly.type
_entity_poly.pdbx_seq_one_letter_code
_entity_poly.pdbx_strand_id
1 'polypeptide(L)'
;MRVKLIFSFTCLLLSMLSYAYDGRHGWFVQKAPKQVIICSKEGLSLAENMLLESLSGLCGQAVNEGIFNEMVWIDFPNASYQEIRRNSLNSLQVTRPVRMNVWELLAYLKKKKIIKGYILYRADNSIGESYSQRQYIDYSSNIATVYAGLLKGVLVEESMEQRAKDNGLRKLKDARNETPETCFRQCKERLNRSSALSIDPKVSNCRDIAIAQKLMLYYGTGKFSEQILEWVTPLSPILGWNCGEEDQYTGAITRWGHYNTASNWCQNLPVIMAASDQITPLSIHEKAIDEINWKDSSAFHSFVISDGDNMQWTMGDFLDNPLYYGNRDRNNSPVSWTLCPINYPL
;
A
#
# COMPACT_ATOMS: atom_id res chain seq x y z
N MET A 1 -32.08 54.64 35.06
CA MET A 1 -30.84 53.84 35.10
C MET A 1 -31.19 52.37 35.25
N ARG A 2 -31.09 51.58 34.16
CA ARG A 2 -30.90 50.12 34.13
C ARG A 2 -30.88 49.71 32.65
N VAL A 3 -29.67 49.75 32.07
CA VAL A 3 -29.38 49.20 30.75
C VAL A 3 -29.40 47.69 30.88
N LYS A 4 -30.33 47.01 30.21
CA LYS A 4 -30.32 45.54 30.08
C LYS A 4 -29.33 45.19 28.97
N LEU A 5 -28.21 44.59 29.37
CA LEU A 5 -27.24 44.00 28.45
C LEU A 5 -27.88 42.78 27.78
N ILE A 6 -27.93 42.79 26.44
CA ILE A 6 -28.29 41.65 25.61
C ILE A 6 -27.03 40.81 25.45
N PHE A 7 -27.00 39.62 26.04
CA PHE A 7 -26.03 38.59 25.68
C PHE A 7 -26.67 37.65 24.66
N SER A 8 -26.39 37.86 23.38
CA SER A 8 -26.67 36.89 22.33
C SER A 8 -25.63 35.77 22.40
N PHE A 9 -26.04 34.60 22.89
CA PHE A 9 -25.31 33.36 22.73
C PHE A 9 -25.53 32.85 21.31
N THR A 10 -24.69 33.27 20.36
CA THR A 10 -24.65 32.65 19.04
C THR A 10 -23.78 31.41 19.13
N CYS A 11 -24.35 30.28 19.57
CA CYS A 11 -23.73 28.97 19.39
C CYS A 11 -23.66 28.69 17.89
N LEU A 12 -22.47 28.86 17.31
CA LEU A 12 -22.09 28.26 16.04
C LEU A 12 -22.21 26.75 16.18
N LEU A 13 -23.36 26.20 15.77
CA LEU A 13 -23.53 24.80 15.42
C LEU A 13 -22.61 24.52 14.22
N LEU A 14 -21.35 24.21 14.50
CA LEU A 14 -20.52 23.41 13.61
C LEU A 14 -21.24 22.07 13.47
N SER A 15 -21.99 21.91 12.38
CA SER A 15 -22.53 20.64 11.97
C SER A 15 -21.36 19.71 11.68
N MET A 16 -20.93 18.98 12.71
CA MET A 16 -20.16 17.76 12.54
C MET A 16 -21.08 16.82 11.78
N LEU A 17 -20.97 16.81 10.45
CA LEU A 17 -21.51 15.74 9.63
C LEU A 17 -20.80 14.48 10.11
N SER A 18 -21.42 13.75 11.02
CA SER A 18 -21.03 12.39 11.34
C SER A 18 -21.22 11.59 10.05
N TYR A 19 -20.15 11.43 9.27
CA TYR A 19 -20.15 10.44 8.21
C TYR A 19 -20.47 9.10 8.86
N ALA A 20 -21.52 8.45 8.38
CA ALA A 20 -21.80 7.08 8.78
C ALA A 20 -20.55 6.25 8.49
N TYR A 21 -20.11 5.49 9.49
CA TYR A 21 -18.98 4.59 9.35
C TYR A 21 -19.22 3.62 8.19
N ASP A 22 -18.34 3.62 7.20
CA ASP A 22 -18.51 2.87 5.95
C ASP A 22 -18.06 1.41 6.03
N GLY A 23 -17.61 0.96 7.22
CA GLY A 23 -17.11 -0.40 7.43
C GLY A 23 -15.67 -0.63 6.94
N ARG A 24 -15.03 0.35 6.30
CA ARG A 24 -13.71 0.18 5.68
C ARG A 24 -12.54 0.62 6.55
N HIS A 25 -12.78 1.04 7.80
CA HIS A 25 -11.72 1.47 8.71
C HIS A 25 -10.75 2.51 8.10
N GLY A 26 -11.26 3.43 7.26
CA GLY A 26 -10.45 4.45 6.57
C GLY A 26 -9.73 3.98 5.30
N TRP A 27 -9.82 2.71 4.92
CA TRP A 27 -9.27 2.22 3.66
C TRP A 27 -9.97 2.83 2.46
N PHE A 28 -9.16 3.32 1.52
CA PHE A 28 -9.64 3.69 0.18
C PHE A 28 -10.19 2.47 -0.58
N VAL A 29 -10.95 2.73 -1.65
CA VAL A 29 -11.52 1.70 -2.51
C VAL A 29 -10.61 1.47 -3.73
N GLN A 30 -10.43 0.20 -4.09
CA GLN A 30 -9.81 -0.20 -5.35
C GLN A 30 -10.84 -0.97 -6.18
N LYS A 31 -11.28 -0.39 -7.30
CA LYS A 31 -12.35 -0.99 -8.13
C LYS A 31 -11.88 -2.29 -8.79
N ALA A 32 -12.78 -3.25 -8.92
CA ALA A 32 -12.53 -4.53 -9.58
C ALA A 32 -12.22 -4.36 -11.09
N PRO A 33 -11.16 -5.01 -11.62
CA PRO A 33 -10.95 -5.13 -13.04
C PRO A 33 -11.84 -6.22 -13.66
N LYS A 34 -11.94 -6.24 -14.99
CA LYS A 34 -12.53 -7.35 -15.76
C LYS A 34 -11.49 -8.40 -16.19
N GLN A 35 -10.21 -8.04 -16.17
CA GLN A 35 -9.12 -8.88 -16.64
C GLN A 35 -7.86 -8.59 -15.82
N VAL A 36 -7.01 -9.61 -15.65
CA VAL A 36 -5.68 -9.46 -15.06
C VAL A 36 -4.62 -9.83 -16.08
N ILE A 37 -3.58 -9.00 -16.15
CA ILE A 37 -2.34 -9.24 -16.90
C ILE A 37 -1.29 -9.71 -15.91
N ILE A 38 -0.65 -10.84 -16.17
CA ILE A 38 0.46 -11.35 -15.37
C ILE A 38 1.76 -10.92 -16.03
N CYS A 39 2.63 -10.25 -15.28
CA CYS A 39 3.97 -9.85 -15.71
C CYS A 39 5.00 -10.32 -14.70
N SER A 40 5.98 -11.12 -15.14
CA SER A 40 7.04 -11.60 -14.24
C SER A 40 8.03 -10.48 -13.90
N LYS A 41 8.44 -10.41 -12.63
CA LYS A 41 9.58 -9.60 -12.18
C LYS A 41 10.91 -10.37 -12.12
N GLU A 42 10.87 -11.66 -12.41
CA GLU A 42 12.08 -12.49 -12.41
C GLU A 42 13.08 -11.99 -13.48
N GLY A 43 14.34 -11.83 -13.08
CA GLY A 43 15.40 -11.32 -13.95
C GLY A 43 15.37 -9.81 -14.22
N LEU A 44 14.41 -9.07 -13.68
CA LEU A 44 14.38 -7.60 -13.81
C LEU A 44 15.38 -6.93 -12.89
N SER A 45 16.06 -5.90 -13.40
CA SER A 45 16.82 -4.96 -12.57
C SER A 45 15.89 -4.19 -11.60
N LEU A 46 16.44 -3.58 -10.55
CA LEU A 46 15.65 -2.71 -9.66
C LEU A 46 14.95 -1.57 -10.44
N ALA A 47 15.62 -1.00 -11.43
CA ALA A 47 15.07 0.04 -12.28
C ALA A 47 13.89 -0.47 -13.14
N GLU A 48 13.98 -1.70 -13.68
CA GLU A 48 12.87 -2.33 -14.39
C GLU A 48 11.73 -2.76 -13.45
N ASN A 49 12.03 -3.13 -12.20
CA ASN A 49 11.00 -3.37 -11.18
C ASN A 49 10.23 -2.09 -10.85
N MET A 50 10.92 -0.95 -10.70
CA MET A 50 10.30 0.36 -10.50
C MET A 50 9.40 0.75 -11.68
N LEU A 51 9.85 0.47 -12.91
CA LEU A 51 9.02 0.61 -14.11
C LEU A 51 7.76 -0.27 -13.99
N LEU A 52 7.90 -1.56 -13.68
CA LEU A 52 6.80 -2.51 -13.57
C LEU A 52 5.77 -2.12 -12.50
N GLU A 53 6.22 -1.72 -11.31
CA GLU A 53 5.38 -1.19 -10.23
C GLU A 53 4.57 0.02 -10.70
N SER A 54 5.19 0.93 -11.45
CA SER A 54 4.49 2.08 -12.01
C SER A 54 3.49 1.73 -13.10
N LEU A 55 3.77 0.71 -13.93
CA LEU A 55 2.81 0.20 -14.91
C LEU A 55 1.60 -0.42 -14.19
N SER A 56 1.84 -1.22 -13.15
CA SER A 56 0.79 -1.81 -12.31
C SER A 56 -0.08 -0.74 -11.65
N GLY A 57 0.54 0.24 -11.02
CA GLY A 57 -0.16 1.34 -10.37
C GLY A 57 -0.99 2.19 -11.32
N LEU A 58 -0.48 2.51 -12.50
CA LEU A 58 -1.23 3.26 -13.52
C LEU A 58 -2.44 2.48 -14.04
N CYS A 59 -2.34 1.15 -14.17
CA CYS A 59 -3.49 0.30 -14.48
C CYS A 59 -4.54 0.36 -13.35
N GLY A 60 -4.13 0.15 -12.10
CA GLY A 60 -5.02 0.24 -10.94
C GLY A 60 -5.71 1.61 -10.86
N GLN A 61 -4.98 2.69 -11.13
CA GLN A 61 -5.51 4.05 -11.19
C GLN A 61 -6.55 4.22 -12.30
N ALA A 62 -6.25 3.70 -13.50
CA ALA A 62 -7.13 3.81 -14.66
C ALA A 62 -8.43 3.01 -14.48
N VAL A 63 -8.37 1.88 -13.76
CA VAL A 63 -9.57 1.12 -13.35
C VAL A 63 -10.40 1.92 -12.34
N ASN A 64 -9.77 2.55 -11.34
CA ASN A 64 -10.47 3.44 -10.40
C ASN A 64 -11.19 4.59 -11.12
N GLU A 65 -10.56 5.15 -12.15
CA GLU A 65 -11.11 6.23 -12.97
C GLU A 65 -12.13 5.76 -14.02
N GLY A 66 -12.32 4.46 -14.21
CA GLY A 66 -13.29 3.90 -15.16
C GLY A 66 -12.89 4.04 -16.63
N ILE A 67 -11.63 4.35 -16.92
CA ILE A 67 -11.10 4.52 -18.29
C ILE A 67 -10.35 3.28 -18.79
N PHE A 68 -10.15 2.30 -17.91
CA PHE A 68 -9.55 1.00 -18.20
C PHE A 68 -10.21 -0.08 -17.33
N ASN A 69 -9.98 -1.34 -17.65
CA ASN A 69 -10.63 -2.46 -16.98
C ASN A 69 -9.68 -3.66 -16.77
N GLU A 70 -8.37 -3.45 -16.87
CA GLU A 70 -7.37 -4.49 -16.67
C GLU A 70 -6.36 -4.03 -15.60
N MET A 71 -5.96 -4.93 -14.70
CA MET A 71 -4.90 -4.71 -13.72
C MET A 71 -3.72 -5.64 -13.96
N VAL A 72 -2.58 -5.33 -13.33
CA VAL A 72 -1.36 -6.11 -13.45
C VAL A 72 -1.11 -6.88 -12.17
N TRP A 73 -0.84 -8.18 -12.30
CA TRP A 73 -0.24 -9.00 -11.27
C TRP A 73 1.25 -9.20 -11.59
N ILE A 74 2.09 -8.72 -10.70
CA ILE A 74 3.55 -8.91 -10.70
C ILE A 74 3.85 -10.32 -10.16
N ASP A 75 4.34 -11.19 -11.04
CA ASP A 75 4.61 -12.61 -10.78
C ASP A 75 6.04 -12.83 -10.29
N PHE A 76 6.21 -13.63 -9.24
CA PHE A 76 7.52 -14.04 -8.69
C PHE A 76 7.39 -15.37 -7.94
N PRO A 77 8.49 -16.11 -7.71
CA PRO A 77 8.43 -17.44 -7.09
C PRO A 77 8.22 -17.35 -5.58
N ASN A 78 6.97 -17.12 -5.15
CA ASN A 78 6.55 -17.23 -3.76
C ASN A 78 5.19 -17.96 -3.69
N ALA A 79 5.12 -19.01 -2.88
CA ALA A 79 3.98 -19.92 -2.84
C ALA A 79 2.72 -19.27 -2.23
N SER A 80 2.87 -18.50 -1.13
CA SER A 80 1.77 -17.71 -0.55
C SER A 80 1.17 -16.73 -1.58
N TYR A 81 2.00 -16.01 -2.33
CA TYR A 81 1.54 -15.10 -3.38
C TYR A 81 0.91 -15.82 -4.58
N GLN A 82 1.34 -17.04 -4.90
CA GLN A 82 0.68 -17.85 -5.93
C GLN A 82 -0.73 -18.27 -5.50
N GLU A 83 -0.90 -18.60 -4.23
CA GLU A 83 -2.20 -18.92 -3.64
C GLU A 83 -3.11 -17.68 -3.56
N ILE A 84 -2.59 -16.54 -3.10
CA ILE A 84 -3.30 -15.26 -3.10
C ILE A 84 -3.72 -14.90 -4.52
N ARG A 85 -2.85 -15.06 -5.52
CA ARG A 85 -3.21 -14.83 -6.93
C ARG A 85 -4.39 -15.70 -7.34
N ARG A 86 -4.32 -17.00 -7.06
CA ARG A 86 -5.36 -17.96 -7.44
C ARG A 86 -6.71 -17.56 -6.85
N ASN A 87 -6.74 -17.23 -5.57
CA ASN A 87 -7.96 -16.81 -4.88
C ASN A 87 -8.46 -15.45 -5.39
N SER A 88 -7.55 -14.52 -5.69
CA SER A 88 -7.89 -13.21 -6.27
C SER A 88 -8.50 -13.32 -7.66
N LEU A 89 -7.93 -14.16 -8.53
CA LEU A 89 -8.48 -14.40 -9.87
C LEU A 89 -9.87 -15.06 -9.79
N ASN A 90 -10.06 -15.98 -8.85
CA ASN A 90 -11.35 -16.63 -8.64
C ASN A 90 -12.42 -15.64 -8.16
N SER A 91 -12.12 -14.80 -7.15
CA SER A 91 -13.10 -13.82 -6.64
C SER A 91 -13.44 -12.74 -7.67
N LEU A 92 -12.46 -12.36 -8.50
CA LEU A 92 -12.64 -11.44 -9.63
C LEU A 92 -13.26 -12.10 -10.88
N GLN A 93 -13.52 -13.41 -10.86
CA GLN A 93 -14.06 -14.19 -11.97
C GLN A 93 -13.19 -14.13 -13.26
N VAL A 94 -11.88 -13.99 -13.09
CA VAL A 94 -10.90 -13.95 -14.20
C VAL A 94 -10.35 -15.36 -14.45
N THR A 95 -10.86 -16.01 -15.50
CA THR A 95 -10.50 -17.41 -15.82
C THR A 95 -9.24 -17.56 -16.67
N ARG A 96 -8.88 -16.55 -17.47
CA ARG A 96 -7.76 -16.62 -18.42
C ARG A 96 -6.92 -15.34 -18.38
N PRO A 97 -5.97 -15.22 -17.44
CA PRO A 97 -5.06 -14.07 -17.41
C PRO A 97 -4.18 -14.02 -18.67
N VAL A 98 -3.87 -12.81 -19.12
CA VAL A 98 -2.93 -12.58 -20.23
C VAL A 98 -1.52 -12.48 -19.65
N ARG A 99 -0.50 -13.02 -20.32
CA ARG A 99 0.90 -12.87 -19.90
C ARG A 99 1.62 -11.90 -20.82
N MET A 100 2.42 -11.00 -20.25
CA MET A 100 3.28 -10.05 -20.96
C MET A 100 4.58 -9.88 -20.19
N ASN A 101 5.69 -9.61 -20.90
CA ASN A 101 6.87 -9.06 -20.25
C ASN A 101 6.73 -7.54 -20.02
N VAL A 102 7.62 -6.95 -19.23
CA VAL A 102 7.53 -5.53 -18.84
C VAL A 102 7.50 -4.55 -20.02
N TRP A 103 8.21 -4.86 -21.12
CA TRP A 103 8.30 -4.01 -22.30
C TRP A 103 7.09 -4.17 -23.23
N GLU A 104 6.57 -5.39 -23.36
CA GLU A 104 5.28 -5.65 -24.00
C GLU A 104 4.14 -4.93 -23.28
N LEU A 105 4.13 -5.00 -21.94
CA LEU A 105 3.17 -4.30 -21.10
C LEU A 105 3.26 -2.78 -21.29
N LEU A 106 4.46 -2.21 -21.31
CA LEU A 106 4.67 -0.80 -21.61
C LEU A 106 4.07 -0.43 -22.98
N ALA A 107 4.42 -1.17 -24.03
CA ALA A 107 3.91 -0.91 -25.38
C ALA A 107 2.38 -1.03 -25.46
N TYR A 108 1.82 -2.03 -24.79
CA TYR A 108 0.38 -2.26 -24.69
C TYR A 108 -0.34 -1.09 -24.02
N LEU A 109 0.11 -0.66 -22.84
CA LEU A 109 -0.52 0.43 -22.08
C LEU A 109 -0.34 1.80 -22.74
N LYS A 110 0.76 2.01 -23.48
CA LYS A 110 0.91 3.17 -24.37
C LYS A 110 -0.15 3.17 -25.47
N LYS A 111 -0.37 2.04 -26.15
CA LYS A 111 -1.40 1.91 -27.19
C LYS A 111 -2.80 2.16 -26.64
N LYS A 112 -3.05 1.76 -25.40
CA LYS A 112 -4.30 2.03 -24.66
C LYS A 112 -4.41 3.46 -24.12
N LYS A 113 -3.40 4.32 -24.33
CA LYS A 113 -3.33 5.71 -23.87
C LYS A 113 -3.42 5.88 -22.35
N ILE A 114 -3.02 4.84 -21.59
CA ILE A 114 -2.93 4.90 -20.12
C ILE A 114 -1.69 5.68 -19.70
N ILE A 115 -0.60 5.54 -20.44
CA ILE A 115 0.70 6.17 -20.16
C ILE A 115 0.87 7.44 -20.99
N LYS A 116 1.18 8.57 -20.33
CA LYS A 116 1.36 9.88 -20.99
C LYS A 116 2.82 10.25 -21.25
N GLY A 117 3.77 9.51 -20.66
CA GLY A 117 5.21 9.76 -20.71
C GLY A 117 5.94 9.11 -19.53
N TYR A 118 7.09 9.65 -19.16
CA TYR A 118 7.88 9.17 -18.00
C TYR A 118 8.22 10.26 -16.99
N ILE A 119 8.44 9.84 -15.75
CA ILE A 119 9.01 10.66 -14.67
C ILE A 119 10.44 10.16 -14.44
N LEU A 120 11.41 11.06 -14.62
CA LEU A 120 12.82 10.74 -14.45
C LEU A 120 13.22 10.84 -12.98
N TYR A 121 13.90 9.83 -12.46
CA TYR A 121 14.46 9.81 -11.11
C TYR A 121 15.88 9.22 -11.10
N ARG A 122 16.54 9.30 -9.96
CA ARG A 122 17.87 8.73 -9.69
C ARG A 122 17.76 7.67 -8.60
N ALA A 123 18.39 6.52 -8.78
CA ALA A 123 18.44 5.50 -7.74
C ALA A 123 19.13 6.01 -6.46
N ASP A 124 18.61 5.66 -5.28
CA ASP A 124 19.28 5.92 -4.01
C ASP A 124 20.46 4.97 -3.83
N ASN A 125 21.68 5.53 -3.90
CA ASN A 125 22.93 4.80 -3.69
C ASN A 125 23.56 5.11 -2.32
N SER A 126 22.80 5.69 -1.38
CA SER A 126 23.29 5.94 -0.02
C SER A 126 23.83 4.66 0.64
N ILE A 127 24.85 4.76 1.49
CA ILE A 127 25.48 3.59 2.13
C ILE A 127 24.61 3.10 3.29
N GLY A 128 24.36 1.78 3.33
CA GLY A 128 23.57 1.11 4.37
C GLY A 128 22.40 0.30 3.82
N GLU A 129 21.85 -0.59 4.64
CA GLU A 129 20.71 -1.44 4.29
C GLU A 129 19.41 -0.64 4.17
N SER A 130 18.45 -1.15 3.40
CA SER A 130 17.11 -0.54 3.32
C SER A 130 16.44 -0.53 4.70
N TYR A 131 15.62 0.49 4.99
CA TYR A 131 14.99 0.72 6.30
C TYR A 131 15.95 1.02 7.46
N SER A 132 17.25 1.18 7.21
CA SER A 132 18.20 1.73 8.20
C SER A 132 18.26 3.25 8.14
N GLN A 133 18.72 3.88 9.23
CA GLN A 133 19.03 5.31 9.23
C GLN A 133 20.28 5.58 8.39
N ARG A 134 20.13 6.37 7.32
CA ARG A 134 21.23 6.68 6.39
C ARG A 134 21.35 8.17 6.13
N GLN A 135 22.57 8.60 5.80
CA GLN A 135 22.85 9.94 5.33
C GLN A 135 22.82 9.99 3.80
N TYR A 136 22.54 11.18 3.24
CA TYR A 136 22.58 11.45 1.80
C TYR A 136 21.66 10.56 0.95
N ILE A 137 20.48 10.21 1.50
CA ILE A 137 19.44 9.47 0.77
C ILE A 137 18.93 10.32 -0.41
N ASP A 138 18.88 9.73 -1.60
CA ASP A 138 18.22 10.33 -2.77
C ASP A 138 16.72 9.97 -2.75
N TYR A 139 15.87 10.98 -2.49
CA TYR A 139 14.42 10.80 -2.41
C TYR A 139 13.71 10.87 -3.76
N SER A 140 14.43 10.98 -4.87
CA SER A 140 13.82 11.24 -6.18
C SER A 140 12.91 10.11 -6.65
N SER A 141 13.14 8.86 -6.25
CA SER A 141 12.24 7.73 -6.55
C SER A 141 10.86 7.91 -5.88
N ASN A 142 10.84 8.37 -4.62
CA ASN A 142 9.61 8.67 -3.89
C ASN A 142 8.86 9.85 -4.52
N ILE A 143 9.57 10.93 -4.84
CA ILE A 143 9.01 12.10 -5.50
C ILE A 143 8.46 11.73 -6.89
N ALA A 144 9.20 10.93 -7.65
CA ALA A 144 8.76 10.47 -8.96
C ALA A 144 7.50 9.60 -8.89
N THR A 145 7.34 8.80 -7.82
CA THR A 145 6.13 7.98 -7.58
C THR A 145 4.90 8.87 -7.36
N VAL A 146 5.04 9.97 -6.60
CA VAL A 146 3.96 10.96 -6.42
C VAL A 146 3.57 11.57 -7.79
N TYR A 147 4.54 12.01 -8.57
CA TYR A 147 4.29 12.56 -9.90
C TYR A 147 3.76 11.53 -10.90
N ALA A 148 4.12 10.25 -10.78
CA ALA A 148 3.61 9.18 -11.63
C ALA A 148 2.09 9.08 -11.52
N GLY A 149 1.55 9.05 -10.30
CA GLY A 149 0.10 9.07 -10.05
C GLY A 149 -0.59 10.36 -10.53
N LEU A 150 0.08 11.51 -10.41
CA LEU A 150 -0.51 12.79 -10.80
C LEU A 150 -0.44 13.12 -12.30
N LEU A 151 0.60 12.66 -12.99
CA LEU A 151 0.87 13.00 -14.40
C LEU A 151 0.68 11.83 -15.36
N LYS A 152 0.35 10.63 -14.83
CA LYS A 152 0.23 9.39 -15.59
C LYS A 152 1.54 9.00 -16.30
N GLY A 153 2.65 9.19 -15.59
CA GLY A 153 3.99 8.90 -16.08
C GLY A 153 4.52 7.60 -15.49
N VAL A 154 5.20 6.78 -16.29
CA VAL A 154 5.95 5.63 -15.75
C VAL A 154 7.24 6.09 -15.07
N LEU A 155 7.71 5.33 -14.08
CA LEU A 155 8.98 5.57 -13.42
C LEU A 155 10.13 5.13 -14.33
N VAL A 156 11.10 6.02 -14.54
CA VAL A 156 12.30 5.74 -15.34
C VAL A 156 13.52 6.24 -14.57
N GLU A 157 14.40 5.30 -14.26
CA GLU A 157 15.70 5.56 -13.65
C GLU A 157 16.65 6.19 -14.68
N GLU A 158 17.61 7.01 -14.26
CA GLU A 158 18.44 7.80 -15.16
C GLU A 158 19.23 6.97 -16.18
N SER A 159 19.69 5.77 -15.81
CA SER A 159 20.36 4.84 -16.73
C SER A 159 19.43 4.29 -17.82
N MET A 160 18.12 4.26 -17.57
CA MET A 160 17.10 3.78 -18.51
C MET A 160 16.49 4.89 -19.38
N GLU A 161 16.91 6.15 -19.20
CA GLU A 161 16.27 7.28 -19.89
C GLU A 161 16.33 7.16 -21.41
N GLN A 162 17.48 6.75 -21.97
CA GLN A 162 17.61 6.59 -23.42
C GLN A 162 16.67 5.50 -23.94
N ARG A 163 16.60 4.36 -23.25
CA ARG A 163 15.66 3.27 -23.59
C ARG A 163 14.21 3.74 -23.55
N ALA A 164 13.83 4.60 -22.61
CA ALA A 164 12.49 5.19 -22.56
C ALA A 164 12.22 6.11 -23.77
N LYS A 165 13.19 6.93 -24.17
CA LYS A 165 13.11 7.79 -25.36
C LYS A 165 13.02 6.98 -26.65
N ASP A 166 13.81 5.92 -26.79
CA ASP A 166 13.78 5.01 -27.94
C ASP A 166 12.44 4.28 -28.04
N ASN A 167 11.81 4.01 -26.90
CA ASN A 167 10.44 3.52 -26.83
C ASN A 167 9.39 4.63 -27.06
N GLY A 168 9.77 5.84 -27.47
CA GLY A 168 8.86 6.94 -27.80
C GLY A 168 8.11 7.52 -26.60
N LEU A 169 8.68 7.48 -25.40
CA LEU A 169 8.14 8.18 -24.23
C LEU A 169 8.72 9.59 -24.15
N ARG A 170 7.87 10.57 -23.82
CA ARG A 170 8.29 11.95 -23.52
C ARG A 170 8.50 12.13 -22.03
N LYS A 171 9.46 12.96 -21.64
CA LYS A 171 9.65 13.36 -20.23
C LYS A 171 8.48 14.24 -19.79
N LEU A 172 7.83 13.89 -18.69
CA LEU A 172 6.76 14.71 -18.08
C LEU A 172 7.30 15.55 -16.92
N LYS A 173 8.23 14.98 -16.15
CA LYS A 173 8.88 15.64 -15.02
C LYS A 173 10.26 15.03 -14.78
N ASP A 174 11.20 15.86 -14.35
CA ASP A 174 12.47 15.44 -13.77
C ASP A 174 12.38 15.65 -12.24
N ALA A 175 12.51 14.57 -11.47
CA ALA A 175 12.36 14.57 -10.01
C ALA A 175 13.71 14.62 -9.27
N ARG A 176 14.84 14.51 -9.97
CA ARG A 176 16.17 14.27 -9.38
C ARG A 176 16.73 15.40 -8.50
N ASN A 177 16.19 16.60 -8.65
CA ASN A 177 16.66 17.81 -7.97
C ASN A 177 15.57 18.46 -7.11
N GLU A 178 14.48 17.74 -6.85
CA GLU A 178 13.37 18.22 -6.03
C GLU A 178 13.46 17.61 -4.62
N THR A 179 13.03 18.36 -3.61
CA THR A 179 12.97 17.86 -2.23
C THR A 179 11.58 17.31 -1.90
N PRO A 180 11.46 16.37 -0.94
CA PRO A 180 10.15 15.88 -0.49
C PRO A 180 9.19 16.99 -0.03
N GLU A 181 9.67 18.01 0.67
CA GLU A 181 8.87 19.15 1.14
C GLU A 181 8.34 19.99 -0.02
N THR A 182 9.17 20.19 -1.06
CA THR A 182 8.76 20.91 -2.26
C THR A 182 7.70 20.15 -3.02
N CYS A 183 7.89 18.84 -3.20
CA CYS A 183 6.92 17.94 -3.81
C CYS A 183 5.59 17.99 -3.05
N PHE A 184 5.62 17.83 -1.73
CA PHE A 184 4.42 17.85 -0.90
C PHE A 184 3.66 19.18 -1.04
N ARG A 185 4.35 20.31 -0.90
CA ARG A 185 3.74 21.65 -1.04
C ARG A 185 3.07 21.86 -2.40
N GLN A 186 3.67 21.36 -3.48
CA GLN A 186 3.12 21.50 -4.84
C GLN A 186 1.97 20.53 -5.14
N CYS A 187 2.00 19.34 -4.54
CA CYS A 187 1.13 18.24 -4.93
C CYS A 187 -0.04 18.00 -3.97
N LYS A 188 0.05 18.37 -2.69
CA LYS A 188 -0.87 17.94 -1.62
C LYS A 188 -2.35 18.14 -1.93
N GLU A 189 -2.75 19.20 -2.64
CA GLU A 189 -4.16 19.47 -2.97
C GLU A 189 -4.75 18.49 -4.00
N ARG A 190 -3.90 17.73 -4.69
CA ARG A 190 -4.29 16.76 -5.73
C ARG A 190 -4.11 15.30 -5.28
N LEU A 191 -3.55 15.09 -4.10
CA LEU A 191 -3.27 13.76 -3.54
C LEU A 191 -4.45 13.28 -2.71
N ASN A 192 -4.59 11.96 -2.64
CA ASN A 192 -5.55 11.32 -1.76
C ASN A 192 -5.06 11.41 -0.30
N ARG A 193 -5.93 11.84 0.59
CA ARG A 193 -5.66 12.02 2.03
C ARG A 193 -6.03 10.79 2.87
N SER A 194 -6.60 9.75 2.26
CA SER A 194 -7.07 8.55 2.97
C SER A 194 -5.95 7.55 3.28
N SER A 195 -4.69 7.92 3.04
CA SER A 195 -3.48 7.15 3.39
C SER A 195 -2.23 7.95 3.02
N ALA A 196 -1.07 7.49 3.48
CA ALA A 196 0.24 7.83 2.96
C ALA A 196 1.12 6.57 2.95
N LEU A 197 2.19 6.58 2.17
CA LEU A 197 3.15 5.48 2.09
C LEU A 197 4.49 5.89 2.70
N SER A 198 4.87 5.25 3.81
CA SER A 198 6.24 5.32 4.34
C SER A 198 7.10 4.27 3.64
N ILE A 199 8.08 4.68 2.83
CA ILE A 199 8.85 3.72 2.04
C ILE A 199 10.27 4.21 1.77
N ASP A 200 11.24 3.33 2.01
CA ASP A 200 12.62 3.57 1.65
C ASP A 200 12.77 3.81 0.13
N PRO A 201 13.46 4.88 -0.32
CA PRO A 201 13.71 5.15 -1.73
C PRO A 201 14.39 4.02 -2.52
N LYS A 202 15.09 3.08 -1.86
CA LYS A 202 15.72 1.90 -2.47
C LYS A 202 14.74 0.79 -2.84
N VAL A 203 13.52 0.84 -2.31
CA VAL A 203 12.55 -0.26 -2.41
C VAL A 203 11.51 0.05 -3.47
N SER A 204 11.11 -0.99 -4.22
CA SER A 204 10.14 -0.88 -5.32
C SER A 204 8.70 -1.19 -4.90
N ASN A 205 8.54 -2.04 -3.90
CA ASN A 205 7.26 -2.49 -3.34
C ASN A 205 6.30 -1.34 -3.00
N CYS A 206 5.00 -1.63 -3.06
CA CYS A 206 3.88 -0.74 -2.71
C CYS A 206 3.76 0.54 -3.55
N ARG A 207 4.65 0.76 -4.53
CA ARG A 207 4.55 1.92 -5.42
C ARG A 207 3.37 1.78 -6.37
N ASP A 208 2.99 0.56 -6.73
CA ASP A 208 1.77 0.26 -7.46
C ASP A 208 0.52 0.87 -6.78
N ILE A 209 0.25 0.55 -5.51
CA ILE A 209 -0.92 1.07 -4.81
C ILE A 209 -0.82 2.57 -4.55
N ALA A 210 0.38 3.09 -4.27
CA ALA A 210 0.57 4.52 -4.08
C ALA A 210 0.25 5.33 -5.35
N ILE A 211 0.63 4.82 -6.53
CA ILE A 211 0.28 5.42 -7.82
C ILE A 211 -1.22 5.25 -8.11
N ALA A 212 -1.77 4.05 -7.88
CA ALA A 212 -3.19 3.74 -8.09
C ALA A 212 -4.12 4.66 -7.30
N GLN A 213 -3.67 5.09 -6.12
CA GLN A 213 -4.46 5.88 -5.18
C GLN A 213 -4.00 7.33 -5.05
N LYS A 214 -2.94 7.74 -5.77
CA LYS A 214 -2.33 9.09 -5.70
C LYS A 214 -1.93 9.47 -4.26
N LEU A 215 -1.17 8.59 -3.60
CA LEU A 215 -0.73 8.79 -2.21
C LEU A 215 0.52 9.67 -2.14
N MET A 216 0.68 10.36 -1.01
CA MET A 216 1.96 10.99 -0.66
C MET A 216 2.93 9.93 -0.13
N LEU A 217 4.21 10.02 -0.53
CA LEU A 217 5.29 9.20 0.00
C LEU A 217 6.19 9.99 0.94
N TYR A 218 6.69 9.33 1.98
CA TYR A 218 7.73 9.88 2.85
C TYR A 218 8.65 8.77 3.37
N TYR A 219 9.82 9.16 3.90
CA TYR A 219 10.73 8.26 4.61
C TYR A 219 11.65 9.10 5.50
N GLY A 220 12.08 8.52 6.62
CA GLY A 220 12.71 9.24 7.73
C GLY A 220 11.70 9.68 8.79
N THR A 221 12.20 9.93 10.00
CA THR A 221 11.44 10.48 11.13
C THR A 221 11.69 11.98 11.25
N GLY A 222 10.78 12.69 11.93
CA GLY A 222 10.91 14.11 12.24
C GLY A 222 9.86 15.00 11.56
N LYS A 223 10.14 16.30 11.48
CA LYS A 223 9.14 17.34 11.17
C LYS A 223 8.37 17.10 9.86
N PHE A 224 9.04 16.64 8.81
CA PHE A 224 8.36 16.38 7.54
C PHE A 224 7.39 15.19 7.65
N SER A 225 7.79 14.09 8.29
CA SER A 225 6.88 12.95 8.53
C SER A 225 5.66 13.35 9.37
N GLU A 226 5.87 14.14 10.43
CA GLU A 226 4.78 14.67 11.27
C GLU A 226 3.82 15.57 10.46
N GLN A 227 4.31 16.39 9.53
CA GLN A 227 3.46 17.19 8.64
C GLN A 227 2.62 16.33 7.69
N ILE A 228 3.15 15.21 7.20
CA ILE A 228 2.37 14.28 6.38
C ILE A 228 1.28 13.63 7.22
N LEU A 229 1.62 13.14 8.41
CA LEU A 229 0.67 12.48 9.30
C LEU A 229 -0.45 13.42 9.76
N GLU A 230 -0.16 14.68 10.07
CA GLU A 230 -1.16 15.71 10.34
C GLU A 230 -2.08 15.97 9.13
N TRP A 231 -1.54 15.91 7.92
CA TRP A 231 -2.30 16.14 6.69
C TRP A 231 -3.17 14.94 6.29
N VAL A 232 -2.78 13.71 6.60
CA VAL A 232 -3.60 12.52 6.32
C VAL A 232 -4.91 12.59 7.14
N THR A 233 -6.03 12.17 6.53
CA THR A 233 -7.32 12.10 7.21
C THR A 233 -7.23 11.15 8.40
N PRO A 234 -7.63 11.52 9.63
CA PRO A 234 -7.59 10.63 10.80
C PRO A 234 -8.25 9.28 10.55
N LEU A 235 -7.78 8.25 11.24
CA LEU A 235 -8.18 6.84 11.09
C LEU A 235 -7.86 6.24 9.71
N SER A 236 -6.87 6.79 8.99
CA SER A 236 -6.39 6.22 7.74
C SER A 236 -5.27 5.19 7.98
N PRO A 237 -5.14 4.17 7.11
CA PRO A 237 -3.98 3.30 7.11
C PRO A 237 -2.74 4.06 6.64
N ILE A 238 -1.62 3.92 7.35
CA ILE A 238 -0.29 4.31 6.87
C ILE A 238 0.42 3.07 6.35
N LEU A 239 0.62 3.02 5.04
CA LEU A 239 1.25 1.90 4.35
C LEU A 239 2.77 1.94 4.54
N GLY A 240 3.39 0.76 4.41
CA GLY A 240 4.83 0.60 4.44
C GLY A 240 5.43 0.65 5.83
N TRP A 241 6.70 1.05 5.90
CA TRP A 241 7.54 1.07 7.11
C TRP A 241 8.62 2.14 6.98
N ASN A 242 9.28 2.44 8.09
CA ASN A 242 10.26 3.52 8.17
C ASN A 242 11.52 3.09 8.90
N CYS A 243 12.56 3.92 8.88
CA CYS A 243 13.75 3.70 9.69
C CYS A 243 13.56 4.14 11.15
N GLY A 244 14.46 3.67 12.02
CA GLY A 244 14.52 4.04 13.43
C GLY A 244 13.82 3.01 14.31
N GLU A 245 13.64 3.37 15.57
CA GLU A 245 12.98 2.52 16.55
C GLU A 245 11.48 2.40 16.27
N GLU A 246 10.95 1.20 16.49
CA GLU A 246 9.56 0.86 16.22
C GLU A 246 8.58 1.74 17.00
N ASP A 247 8.86 1.99 18.28
CA ASP A 247 8.03 2.79 19.18
C ASP A 247 7.91 4.25 18.72
N GLN A 248 9.01 4.81 18.19
CA GLN A 248 9.03 6.17 17.68
C GLN A 248 8.18 6.30 16.41
N TYR A 249 8.35 5.36 15.47
CA TYR A 249 7.62 5.36 14.21
C TYR A 249 6.12 5.11 14.41
N THR A 250 5.77 4.01 15.07
CA THR A 250 4.37 3.63 15.34
C THR A 250 3.70 4.60 16.30
N GLY A 251 4.45 5.14 17.26
CA GLY A 251 3.98 6.17 18.18
C GLY A 251 3.60 7.47 17.47
N ALA A 252 4.37 7.90 16.45
CA ALA A 252 4.03 9.08 15.65
C ALA A 252 2.72 8.90 14.88
N ILE A 253 2.56 7.75 14.24
CA ILE A 253 1.33 7.37 13.52
C ILE A 253 0.12 7.37 14.46
N THR A 254 0.28 6.76 15.63
CA THR A 254 -0.78 6.66 16.65
C THR A 254 -1.19 8.04 17.19
N ARG A 255 -0.23 8.95 17.43
CA ARG A 255 -0.53 10.32 17.93
C ARG A 255 -1.43 11.12 17.00
N TRP A 256 -1.34 10.88 15.69
CA TRP A 256 -2.20 11.51 14.69
C TRP A 256 -3.50 10.73 14.41
N GLY A 257 -3.76 9.67 15.17
CA GLY A 257 -4.97 8.87 15.06
C GLY A 257 -4.99 7.93 13.86
N HIS A 258 -3.82 7.52 13.37
CA HIS A 258 -3.68 6.55 12.29
C HIS A 258 -3.21 5.19 12.82
N TYR A 259 -3.16 4.18 11.96
CA TYR A 259 -2.55 2.88 12.24
C TYR A 259 -1.58 2.49 11.12
N ASN A 260 -0.52 1.75 11.45
CA ASN A 260 0.43 1.25 10.45
C ASN A 260 0.07 -0.16 10.03
N THR A 261 0.40 -0.50 8.78
CA THR A 261 0.09 -1.81 8.20
C THR A 261 1.33 -2.70 8.03
N ALA A 262 2.54 -2.21 8.31
CA ALA A 262 3.81 -2.93 8.07
C ALA A 262 3.83 -3.65 6.71
N SER A 263 3.49 -2.91 5.64
CA SER A 263 3.25 -3.49 4.30
C SER A 263 4.41 -3.26 3.33
N ASN A 264 5.56 -2.78 3.78
CA ASN A 264 6.67 -2.33 2.94
C ASN A 264 7.25 -3.42 2.02
N TRP A 265 7.11 -4.70 2.35
CA TRP A 265 7.51 -5.81 1.48
C TRP A 265 6.33 -6.48 0.75
N CYS A 266 5.11 -5.95 0.91
CA CYS A 266 3.94 -6.45 0.18
C CYS A 266 4.03 -6.10 -1.32
N GLN A 267 3.30 -6.86 -2.14
CA GLN A 267 3.21 -6.66 -3.59
C GLN A 267 1.77 -6.87 -4.06
N ASN A 268 1.43 -6.38 -5.25
CA ASN A 268 0.13 -6.62 -5.90
C ASN A 268 -1.10 -6.10 -5.16
N LEU A 269 -0.90 -5.15 -4.24
CA LEU A 269 -1.97 -4.60 -3.40
C LEU A 269 -3.19 -4.09 -4.21
N PRO A 270 -3.05 -3.51 -5.43
CA PRO A 270 -4.21 -3.14 -6.23
C PRO A 270 -5.11 -4.32 -6.60
N VAL A 271 -4.54 -5.46 -7.02
CA VAL A 271 -5.34 -6.64 -7.40
C VAL A 271 -5.93 -7.29 -6.17
N ILE A 272 -5.13 -7.40 -5.10
CA ILE A 272 -5.55 -8.08 -3.88
C ILE A 272 -6.69 -7.31 -3.19
N MET A 273 -6.58 -5.98 -3.07
CA MET A 273 -7.66 -5.14 -2.53
C MET A 273 -8.94 -5.24 -3.35
N ALA A 274 -8.81 -5.17 -4.68
CA ALA A 274 -9.95 -5.29 -5.58
C ALA A 274 -10.66 -6.64 -5.47
N ALA A 275 -9.88 -7.71 -5.23
CA ALA A 275 -10.37 -9.05 -5.01
C ALA A 275 -11.01 -9.23 -3.63
N SER A 276 -10.43 -8.65 -2.57
CA SER A 276 -10.93 -8.76 -1.19
C SER A 276 -12.36 -8.21 -1.06
N ASP A 277 -12.66 -7.09 -1.74
CA ASP A 277 -14.01 -6.51 -1.79
C ASP A 277 -15.07 -7.45 -2.43
N GLN A 278 -14.65 -8.52 -3.12
CA GLN A 278 -15.54 -9.54 -3.71
C GLN A 278 -15.65 -10.81 -2.86
N ILE A 279 -14.93 -10.89 -1.74
CA ILE A 279 -14.87 -12.07 -0.88
C ILE A 279 -15.79 -11.87 0.33
N THR A 280 -16.62 -12.86 0.60
CA THR A 280 -17.38 -12.92 1.86
C THR A 280 -16.44 -13.34 2.99
N PRO A 281 -16.36 -12.57 4.10
CA PRO A 281 -15.55 -12.96 5.25
C PRO A 281 -15.91 -14.34 5.76
N LEU A 282 -14.88 -15.12 6.12
CA LEU A 282 -15.09 -16.36 6.85
C LEU A 282 -15.73 -16.03 8.20
N SER A 283 -16.71 -16.83 8.61
CA SER A 283 -17.31 -16.71 9.93
C SER A 283 -16.26 -16.98 11.00
N ILE A 284 -16.15 -16.09 11.98
CA ILE A 284 -15.34 -16.33 13.17
C ILE A 284 -16.10 -17.32 14.04
N HIS A 285 -15.49 -18.45 14.34
CA HIS A 285 -16.04 -19.43 15.27
C HIS A 285 -15.81 -18.96 16.69
N GLU A 286 -16.82 -18.34 17.30
CA GLU A 286 -16.82 -18.02 18.72
C GLU A 286 -17.33 -19.22 19.52
N LYS A 287 -16.63 -19.55 20.61
CA LYS A 287 -17.18 -20.47 21.62
C LYS A 287 -18.20 -19.73 22.47
N ALA A 288 -19.37 -20.31 22.65
CA ALA A 288 -20.38 -19.74 23.53
C ALA A 288 -19.95 -19.87 25.01
N ILE A 289 -20.31 -18.89 25.84
CA ILE A 289 -19.92 -18.82 27.25
C ILE A 289 -20.42 -20.03 28.05
N ASP A 290 -21.57 -20.58 27.66
CA ASP A 290 -22.20 -21.76 28.26
C ASP A 290 -21.52 -23.08 27.88
N GLU A 291 -20.67 -23.08 26.84
CA GLU A 291 -19.79 -24.21 26.50
C GLU A 291 -18.55 -24.29 27.40
N ILE A 292 -18.28 -23.25 28.20
CA ILE A 292 -17.14 -23.21 29.12
C ILE A 292 -17.51 -23.98 30.40
N ASN A 293 -16.74 -25.03 30.70
CA ASN A 293 -16.88 -25.75 31.97
C ASN A 293 -16.24 -24.96 33.11
N TRP A 294 -17.00 -24.08 33.75
CA TRP A 294 -16.56 -23.29 34.89
C TRP A 294 -16.23 -24.09 36.15
N LYS A 295 -16.52 -25.40 36.17
CA LYS A 295 -16.14 -26.31 37.27
C LYS A 295 -14.82 -27.03 37.03
N ASP A 296 -14.20 -26.87 35.85
CA ASP A 296 -12.91 -27.47 35.55
C ASP A 296 -11.80 -26.79 36.37
N SER A 297 -11.07 -27.59 37.16
CA SER A 297 -9.99 -27.14 38.03
C SER A 297 -8.59 -27.43 37.48
N SER A 298 -8.49 -27.79 36.20
CA SER A 298 -7.23 -28.05 35.52
C SER A 298 -6.39 -26.78 35.35
N ALA A 299 -5.09 -26.93 35.13
CA ALA A 299 -4.23 -25.84 34.71
C ALA A 299 -4.37 -25.60 33.20
N PHE A 300 -4.75 -24.37 32.82
CA PHE A 300 -4.92 -23.99 31.41
C PHE A 300 -3.70 -23.22 30.91
N HIS A 301 -3.28 -23.52 29.68
CA HIS A 301 -2.23 -22.81 28.96
C HIS A 301 -2.75 -22.44 27.57
N SER A 302 -2.32 -21.28 27.06
CA SER A 302 -2.59 -20.86 25.69
C SER A 302 -1.30 -20.37 25.04
N PHE A 303 -1.12 -20.69 23.77
CA PHE A 303 -0.02 -20.21 22.95
C PHE A 303 -0.60 -19.29 21.89
N VAL A 304 -0.12 -18.04 21.88
CA VAL A 304 -0.54 -17.01 20.92
C VAL A 304 0.70 -16.50 20.21
N ILE A 305 0.75 -16.64 18.89
CA ILE A 305 1.86 -16.17 18.07
C ILE A 305 1.69 -14.68 17.77
N SER A 306 2.75 -13.90 18.00
CA SER A 306 2.82 -12.45 17.78
C SER A 306 2.90 -12.07 16.28
N ASP A 307 3.08 -10.78 16.00
CA ASP A 307 3.37 -10.21 14.67
C ASP A 307 2.26 -10.34 13.61
N GLY A 308 1.03 -10.66 14.02
CA GLY A 308 -0.13 -10.72 13.12
C GLY A 308 -0.59 -9.38 12.56
N ASP A 309 -0.07 -8.27 13.10
CA ASP A 309 -0.19 -6.94 12.51
C ASP A 309 0.71 -6.76 11.27
N ASN A 310 1.75 -7.58 11.14
CA ASN A 310 2.76 -7.50 10.10
C ASN A 310 2.29 -8.11 8.77
N MET A 311 1.75 -7.29 7.87
CA MET A 311 1.16 -7.78 6.62
C MET A 311 2.12 -8.52 5.70
N GLN A 312 3.39 -8.10 5.62
CA GLN A 312 4.38 -8.80 4.79
C GLN A 312 4.60 -10.25 5.25
N TRP A 313 4.49 -10.52 6.56
CA TRP A 313 4.61 -11.86 7.10
C TRP A 313 3.38 -12.69 6.72
N THR A 314 2.17 -12.18 7.00
CA THR A 314 0.89 -12.84 6.70
C THR A 314 0.73 -13.15 5.21
N MET A 315 1.09 -12.22 4.32
CA MET A 315 0.93 -12.40 2.87
C MET A 315 2.08 -13.16 2.22
N GLY A 316 3.28 -13.09 2.80
CA GLY A 316 4.51 -13.59 2.18
C GLY A 316 4.89 -14.99 2.62
N ASP A 317 5.13 -15.17 3.92
CA ASP A 317 5.83 -16.34 4.44
C ASP A 317 4.98 -17.17 5.42
N PHE A 318 3.72 -16.80 5.63
CA PHE A 318 2.88 -17.46 6.63
C PHE A 318 2.44 -18.88 6.22
N LEU A 319 1.89 -19.05 5.01
CA LEU A 319 1.13 -20.24 4.62
C LEU A 319 1.98 -21.50 4.50
N ASP A 320 3.18 -21.40 3.92
CA ASP A 320 3.99 -22.56 3.55
C ASP A 320 5.28 -22.70 4.36
N ASN A 321 5.60 -21.73 5.24
CA ASN A 321 6.79 -21.81 6.06
C ASN A 321 6.62 -22.89 7.16
N PRO A 322 7.55 -23.87 7.26
CA PRO A 322 7.52 -24.91 8.29
C PRO A 322 7.59 -24.39 9.73
N LEU A 323 8.00 -23.13 9.95
CA LEU A 323 8.00 -22.47 11.26
C LEU A 323 6.63 -21.87 11.61
N TYR A 324 5.75 -21.68 10.63
CA TYR A 324 4.44 -21.05 10.82
C TYR A 324 3.29 -21.99 10.43
N TYR A 325 2.34 -21.54 9.60
CA TYR A 325 1.19 -22.33 9.20
C TYR A 325 1.54 -23.50 8.28
N GLY A 326 2.71 -23.46 7.63
CA GLY A 326 3.24 -24.55 6.83
C GLY A 326 3.79 -25.73 7.66
N ASN A 327 3.83 -25.62 8.98
CA ASN A 327 4.31 -26.69 9.86
C ASN A 327 3.46 -27.97 9.69
N ARG A 328 4.12 -29.13 9.58
CA ARG A 328 3.48 -30.44 9.41
C ARG A 328 2.69 -30.88 10.64
N ASP A 329 3.10 -30.41 11.82
CA ASP A 329 2.53 -30.74 13.12
C ASP A 329 1.55 -29.68 13.63
N ARG A 330 1.13 -28.71 12.79
CA ARG A 330 0.21 -27.62 13.19
C ARG A 330 -1.11 -28.07 13.80
N ASN A 331 -1.52 -29.31 13.55
CA ASN A 331 -2.75 -29.92 14.08
C ASN A 331 -2.52 -30.74 15.36
N ASN A 332 -1.26 -30.95 15.79
CA ASN A 332 -0.93 -31.77 16.96
C ASN A 332 -1.03 -31.00 18.28
N SER A 333 -0.95 -29.66 18.23
CA SER A 333 -1.09 -28.78 19.40
C SER A 333 -1.93 -27.54 19.04
N PRO A 334 -2.87 -27.11 19.90
CA PRO A 334 -3.65 -25.90 19.64
C PRO A 334 -2.76 -24.66 19.82
N VAL A 335 -2.49 -23.95 18.72
CA VAL A 335 -1.78 -22.67 18.70
C VAL A 335 -2.68 -21.62 18.06
N SER A 336 -2.77 -20.45 18.69
CA SER A 336 -3.51 -19.30 18.16
C SER A 336 -2.57 -18.34 17.44
N TRP A 337 -3.07 -17.68 16.40
CA TRP A 337 -2.32 -16.71 15.61
C TRP A 337 -2.95 -15.34 15.75
N THR A 338 -2.13 -14.31 15.94
CA THR A 338 -2.62 -12.93 15.84
C THR A 338 -2.89 -12.58 14.37
N LEU A 339 -3.82 -11.65 14.15
CA LEU A 339 -4.16 -11.05 12.87
C LEU A 339 -4.66 -9.64 13.17
N CYS A 340 -4.39 -8.66 12.29
CA CYS A 340 -5.02 -7.34 12.36
C CYS A 340 -6.31 -7.29 11.53
N PRO A 341 -7.52 -7.27 12.15
CA PRO A 341 -8.78 -7.29 11.41
C PRO A 341 -9.02 -6.02 10.58
N ILE A 342 -8.37 -4.91 10.94
CA ILE A 342 -8.48 -3.65 10.20
C ILE A 342 -7.86 -3.77 8.79
N ASN A 343 -6.95 -4.71 8.57
CA ASN A 343 -6.36 -4.99 7.27
C ASN A 343 -7.27 -5.85 6.37
N TYR A 344 -8.50 -6.16 6.77
CA TYR A 344 -9.43 -6.99 6.00
C TYR A 344 -9.67 -6.53 4.54
N PRO A 345 -9.67 -5.21 4.22
CA PRO A 345 -9.73 -4.76 2.82
C PRO A 345 -8.51 -5.14 1.95
N LEU A 346 -7.50 -5.83 2.50
CA LEU A 346 -6.28 -6.28 1.82
C LEU A 346 -6.09 -7.80 1.86
#